data_AF-A0A7S1UNR0-F1
#
_entry.id   AF-A0A7S1UNR0-F1
#
_cell.length_a   1.000
_cell.length_b   1.000
_cell.length_c   1.000
_cell.angle_alpha   90.00
_cell.angle_beta   90.00
_cell.angle_gamma   90.00
#
_symmetry.space_group_name_H-M   'P 1'
#
loop_
_entity.id
_entity.type
_entity.pdbx_description
1 polymer ?
#
loop_
_entity_poly.entity_id
_entity_poly.type
_entity_poly.pdbx_seq_one_letter_code
_entity_poly.pdbx_strand_id
1 'polypeptide(L)'
;TQLRLLTNVVAVLRNLTHSTLENCVELDDHGVSDMLTWRLLHGEGDKEDGLLRLPPVTCSYREACFRAAATLINMAERSHDCATVYATNVPLVHLLVDVSGGSLKNANLFHVGLIEILLCAKAELTPKEYSSTWDDVLERESLRRQQAQRREEERKTTLEGSNKAKSSIRIQA
;
A
#
# COMPACT_ATOMS: atom_id res chain seq x y z
N THR A 1 -19.92 21.25 -4.67
CA THR A 1 -18.63 21.98 -4.74
C THR A 1 -17.60 21.47 -3.73
N GLN A 2 -17.97 21.30 -2.45
CA GLN A 2 -17.05 20.87 -1.39
C GLN A 2 -16.42 19.47 -1.61
N LEU A 3 -17.19 18.49 -2.08
CA LEU A 3 -16.66 17.15 -2.36
C LEU A 3 -15.57 17.14 -3.44
N ARG A 4 -15.79 17.88 -4.54
CA ARG A 4 -14.77 18.03 -5.61
C ARG A 4 -13.49 18.65 -5.09
N LEU A 5 -13.60 19.66 -4.23
CA LEU A 5 -12.44 20.28 -3.59
C LEU A 5 -11.68 19.26 -2.73
N LEU A 6 -12.40 18.48 -1.92
CA LEU A 6 -11.78 17.43 -1.12
C LEU A 6 -11.06 16.40 -1.99
N THR A 7 -11.72 15.84 -3.00
CA THR A 7 -11.11 14.84 -3.90
C THR A 7 -9.84 15.39 -4.55
N ASN A 8 -9.86 16.66 -4.96
CA ASN A 8 -8.68 17.32 -5.53
C ASN A 8 -7.56 17.52 -4.51
N VAL A 9 -7.88 17.96 -3.29
CA VAL A 9 -6.88 18.12 -2.21
C VAL A 9 -6.21 16.78 -1.92
N VAL A 10 -7.00 15.72 -1.73
CA VAL A 10 -6.45 14.39 -1.44
C VAL A 10 -5.67 13.83 -2.63
N ALA A 11 -6.03 14.18 -3.87
CA ALA A 11 -5.22 13.84 -5.05
C ALA A 11 -3.84 14.51 -5.01
N VAL A 12 -3.76 15.78 -4.58
CA VAL A 12 -2.48 16.48 -4.41
C VAL A 12 -1.66 15.83 -3.30
N LEU A 13 -2.26 15.52 -2.16
CA LEU A 13 -1.59 14.84 -1.04
C LEU A 13 -0.99 13.49 -1.46
N ARG A 14 -1.76 12.68 -2.22
CA ARG A 14 -1.27 11.41 -2.77
C ARG A 14 -0.03 11.61 -3.65
N ASN A 15 -0.02 12.66 -4.48
CA ASN A 15 1.11 12.93 -5.37
C ASN A 15 2.35 13.41 -4.57
N LEU A 16 2.15 14.25 -3.56
CA LEU A 16 3.24 14.74 -2.69
C LEU A 16 3.91 13.59 -1.92
N THR A 17 3.11 12.70 -1.36
CA THR A 17 3.58 11.52 -0.59
C THR A 17 4.25 10.45 -1.45
N HIS A 18 4.02 10.45 -2.76
CA HIS A 18 4.75 9.58 -3.68
C HIS A 18 6.20 10.07 -3.95
N SER A 19 6.50 11.35 -3.67
CA SER A 19 7.73 11.99 -4.10
C SER A 19 8.90 11.74 -3.16
N THR A 20 8.83 12.22 -1.91
CA THR A 20 9.97 12.18 -0.97
C THR A 20 9.55 11.87 0.47
N LEU A 21 10.51 11.43 1.29
CA LEU A 21 10.30 11.17 2.71
C LEU A 21 9.99 12.47 3.46
N GLU A 22 10.68 13.56 3.15
CA GLU A 22 10.52 14.86 3.82
C GLU A 22 9.07 15.36 3.71
N ASN A 23 8.44 15.20 2.54
CA ASN A 23 7.03 15.54 2.38
C ASN A 23 6.12 14.68 3.27
N CYS A 24 6.45 13.39 3.44
CA CYS A 24 5.64 12.50 4.28
C CYS A 24 5.75 12.91 5.75
N VAL A 25 6.96 13.20 6.23
CA VAL A 25 7.21 13.66 7.60
C VAL A 25 6.51 14.99 7.86
N GLU A 26 6.68 15.99 6.99
CA GLU A 26 6.07 17.31 7.16
C GLU A 26 4.53 17.25 7.17
N LEU A 27 3.94 16.40 6.31
CA LEU A 27 2.49 16.20 6.30
C LEU A 27 2.01 15.52 7.59
N ASP A 28 2.77 14.55 8.10
CA ASP A 28 2.45 13.85 9.34
C ASP A 28 2.55 14.79 10.55
N ASP A 29 3.63 15.57 10.64
CA ASP A 29 3.85 16.59 11.68
C ASP A 29 2.75 17.66 11.71
N HIS A 30 2.13 17.93 10.56
CA HIS A 30 0.97 18.81 10.44
C HIS A 30 -0.39 18.12 10.64
N GLY A 31 -0.41 16.86 11.08
CA GLY A 31 -1.63 16.12 11.40
C GLY A 31 -2.46 15.72 10.18
N VAL A 32 -1.87 15.70 8.98
CA VAL A 32 -2.57 15.29 7.77
C VAL A 32 -2.94 13.80 7.85
N SER A 33 -2.06 12.98 8.41
CA SER A 33 -2.36 11.56 8.60
C SER A 33 -3.55 11.33 9.52
N ASP A 34 -3.57 11.99 10.68
CA ASP A 34 -4.68 11.92 11.62
C ASP A 34 -5.99 12.38 10.98
N MET A 35 -5.96 13.49 10.24
CA MET A 35 -7.13 13.98 9.52
C MET A 35 -7.64 12.97 8.48
N LEU A 36 -6.74 12.35 7.70
CA LEU A 36 -7.12 11.36 6.69
C LEU A 36 -7.66 10.09 7.33
N THR A 37 -7.00 9.60 8.38
CA THR A 37 -7.43 8.45 9.19
C THR A 37 -8.82 8.70 9.76
N TRP A 38 -9.02 9.84 10.42
CA TRP A 38 -10.32 10.21 10.98
C TRP A 38 -11.41 10.22 9.91
N ARG A 39 -11.14 10.82 8.74
CA ARG A 39 -12.09 10.87 7.61
C ARG A 39 -12.40 9.49 7.03
N LEU A 40 -11.44 8.57 7.00
CA LEU A 40 -11.67 7.21 6.53
C LEU A 40 -12.53 6.43 7.52
N LEU A 41 -12.28 6.59 8.81
CA LEU A 41 -12.97 5.83 9.86
C LEU A 41 -14.36 6.37 10.21
N HIS A 42 -14.58 7.69 10.04
CA HIS A 42 -15.81 8.37 10.43
C HIS A 42 -16.56 9.01 9.25
N GLY A 43 -16.10 8.80 8.02
CA GLY A 43 -16.78 9.26 6.82
C GLY A 43 -18.10 8.51 6.56
N GLU A 44 -18.72 8.78 5.41
CA GLU A 44 -19.96 8.11 4.95
C GLU A 44 -19.74 6.62 4.53
N GLY A 45 -18.90 5.90 5.27
CA GLY A 45 -18.67 4.47 5.09
C GLY A 45 -19.86 3.66 5.61
N ASP A 46 -20.10 2.52 4.96
CA ASP A 46 -21.11 1.56 5.40
C ASP A 46 -20.51 0.68 6.50
N LYS A 47 -21.29 0.39 7.55
CA LYS A 47 -20.88 -0.54 8.61
C LYS A 47 -21.60 -1.86 8.39
N GLU A 48 -20.86 -2.86 7.92
CA GLU A 48 -21.38 -4.21 7.72
C GLU A 48 -20.64 -5.15 8.69
N ASP A 49 -21.39 -5.92 9.49
CA ASP A 49 -20.86 -6.83 10.52
C ASP A 49 -19.92 -6.19 11.55
N GLY A 50 -20.07 -4.88 11.80
CA GLY A 50 -19.21 -4.13 12.71
C GLY A 50 -17.83 -3.78 12.16
N LEU A 51 -17.53 -4.16 10.90
CA LEU A 51 -16.33 -3.77 10.19
C LEU A 51 -16.59 -2.52 9.35
N LEU A 52 -15.62 -1.60 9.36
CA LEU A 52 -15.67 -0.40 8.52
C LEU A 52 -15.37 -0.79 7.07
N ARG A 53 -16.33 -0.55 6.18
CA ARG A 53 -16.14 -0.74 4.73
C ARG A 53 -16.06 0.59 4.02
N LEU A 54 -15.39 0.56 2.87
CA LEU A 54 -15.43 1.67 1.95
C LEU A 54 -16.88 1.97 1.50
N PRO A 55 -17.20 3.24 1.22
CA PRO A 55 -18.50 3.59 0.64
C PRO A 55 -18.79 2.79 -0.65
N PRO A 56 -20.06 2.47 -0.94
CA PRO A 56 -20.44 1.72 -2.13
C PRO A 56 -20.04 2.45 -3.42
N VAL A 57 -19.94 1.73 -4.54
CA VAL A 57 -19.50 2.29 -5.84
C VAL A 57 -20.36 3.46 -6.34
N THR A 58 -21.60 3.56 -5.86
CA THR A 58 -22.53 4.65 -6.15
C THR A 58 -22.27 5.91 -5.31
N CYS A 59 -21.48 5.80 -4.24
CA CYS A 59 -21.15 6.93 -3.37
C CYS A 59 -20.04 7.78 -3.98
N SER A 60 -20.34 9.05 -4.20
CA SER A 60 -19.39 10.03 -4.74
C SER A 60 -18.17 10.29 -3.83
N TYR A 61 -18.27 9.98 -2.53
CA TYR A 61 -17.17 10.07 -1.58
C TYR A 61 -16.11 8.96 -1.74
N ARG A 62 -16.47 7.85 -2.39
CA ARG A 62 -15.63 6.66 -2.52
C ARG A 62 -14.26 6.99 -3.10
N GLU A 63 -14.19 7.80 -4.14
CA GLU A 63 -12.92 8.17 -4.77
C GLU A 63 -11.99 8.93 -3.81
N ALA A 64 -12.54 9.82 -2.98
CA ALA A 64 -11.76 10.53 -1.96
C ALA A 64 -11.19 9.54 -0.94
N CYS A 65 -11.95 8.51 -0.53
CA CYS A 65 -11.45 7.44 0.34
C CYS A 65 -10.29 6.65 -0.30
N PHE A 66 -10.41 6.25 -1.57
CA PHE A 66 -9.30 5.55 -2.27
C PHE A 66 -8.04 6.40 -2.29
N ARG A 67 -8.17 7.70 -2.57
CA ARG A 67 -7.02 8.61 -2.61
C ARG A 67 -6.43 8.85 -1.22
N ALA A 68 -7.26 8.91 -0.17
CA ALA A 68 -6.81 9.08 1.21
C ALA A 68 -6.04 7.84 1.69
N ALA A 69 -6.61 6.67 1.48
CA ALA A 69 -5.95 5.40 1.80
C ALA A 69 -4.63 5.23 1.04
N ALA A 70 -4.60 5.56 -0.27
CA ALA A 70 -3.36 5.55 -1.05
C ALA A 70 -2.31 6.55 -0.52
N THR A 71 -2.74 7.69 0.01
CA THR A 71 -1.85 8.68 0.63
C THR A 71 -1.21 8.11 1.90
N LEU A 72 -2.00 7.52 2.79
CA LEU A 72 -1.50 6.88 4.02
C LEU A 72 -0.53 5.73 3.70
N ILE A 73 -0.87 4.89 2.71
CA ILE A 73 0.00 3.81 2.25
C ILE A 73 1.32 4.36 1.71
N ASN A 74 1.29 5.42 0.89
CA ASN A 74 2.52 6.05 0.40
C ASN A 74 3.38 6.60 1.56
N MET A 75 2.75 7.21 2.57
CA MET A 75 3.47 7.71 3.75
C MET A 75 4.15 6.57 4.50
N ALA A 76 3.44 5.47 4.75
CA ALA A 76 3.99 4.29 5.41
C ALA A 76 5.10 3.59 4.59
N GLU A 77 5.07 3.67 3.27
CA GLU A 77 6.15 3.17 2.42
C GLU A 77 7.47 3.92 2.63
N ARG A 78 7.38 5.20 3.02
CA ARG A 78 8.55 6.07 3.19
C ARG A 78 8.96 6.20 4.64
N SER A 79 8.01 6.25 5.56
CA SER A 79 8.21 6.49 6.98
C SER A 79 7.75 5.28 7.79
N HIS A 80 8.72 4.62 8.44
CA HIS A 80 8.45 3.51 9.36
C HIS A 80 7.62 3.97 10.57
N ASP A 81 7.83 5.20 11.05
CA ASP A 81 7.06 5.76 12.17
C ASP A 81 5.58 5.87 11.82
N CYS A 82 5.26 6.36 10.62
CA CYS A 82 3.88 6.38 10.12
C CYS A 82 3.30 4.96 10.04
N ALA A 83 4.07 3.98 9.53
CA ALA A 83 3.60 2.60 9.44
C ALA A 83 3.27 2.00 10.81
N THR A 84 4.13 2.24 11.81
CA THR A 84 3.94 1.80 13.19
C THR A 84 2.71 2.45 13.84
N VAL A 85 2.49 3.75 13.62
CA VAL A 85 1.27 4.43 14.09
C VAL A 85 0.03 3.79 13.48
N TYR A 86 0.01 3.56 12.15
CA TYR A 86 -1.16 2.99 11.47
C TYR A 86 -1.44 1.54 11.86
N ALA A 87 -0.38 0.77 12.11
CA ALA A 87 -0.45 -0.64 12.50
C ALA A 87 -1.24 -0.88 13.78
N THR A 88 -1.22 0.06 14.72
CA THR A 88 -1.97 -0.05 15.99
C THR A 88 -3.46 0.27 15.84
N ASN A 89 -3.87 0.85 14.70
CA ASN A 89 -5.25 1.18 14.40
C ASN A 89 -5.92 0.06 13.58
N VAL A 90 -6.34 -1.01 14.25
CA VAL A 90 -6.93 -2.21 13.61
C VAL A 90 -8.05 -1.89 12.60
N PRO A 91 -9.02 -1.00 12.89
CA PRO A 91 -10.03 -0.63 11.90
C PRO A 91 -9.46 0.05 10.65
N LEU A 92 -8.43 0.88 10.79
CA LEU A 92 -7.73 1.48 9.65
C LEU A 92 -7.03 0.40 8.82
N VAL A 93 -6.30 -0.53 9.45
CA VAL A 93 -5.59 -1.61 8.75
C VAL A 93 -6.56 -2.45 7.91
N HIS A 94 -7.71 -2.83 8.47
CA HIS A 94 -8.75 -3.53 7.71
C HIS A 94 -9.21 -2.73 6.48
N LEU A 95 -9.48 -1.43 6.66
CA LEU A 95 -9.92 -0.57 5.56
C LEU A 95 -8.83 -0.44 4.47
N LEU A 96 -7.55 -0.32 4.84
CA LEU A 96 -6.44 -0.22 3.89
C LEU A 96 -6.24 -1.53 3.10
N VAL A 97 -6.45 -2.69 3.74
CA VAL A 97 -6.47 -4.00 3.07
C VAL A 97 -7.62 -4.08 2.08
N ASP A 98 -8.81 -3.64 2.47
CA ASP A 98 -10.00 -3.62 1.59
C ASP A 98 -9.81 -2.71 0.38
N VAL A 99 -9.28 -1.50 0.59
CA VAL A 99 -8.94 -0.54 -0.49
C VAL A 99 -7.96 -1.16 -1.49
N SER A 100 -7.00 -1.94 -0.99
CA SER A 100 -5.95 -2.56 -1.80
C SER A 100 -6.43 -3.81 -2.54
N GLY A 101 -7.74 -4.08 -2.50
CA GLY A 101 -8.38 -5.07 -3.33
C GLY A 101 -8.98 -6.24 -2.55
N GLY A 102 -8.93 -6.23 -1.20
CA GLY A 102 -9.66 -7.05 -0.20
C GLY A 102 -9.88 -8.54 -0.50
N SER A 103 -10.48 -8.84 -1.64
CA SER A 103 -10.50 -10.15 -2.26
C SER A 103 -9.13 -10.55 -2.81
N LEU A 104 -8.53 -11.46 -2.07
CA LEU A 104 -7.47 -12.43 -2.36
C LEU A 104 -7.55 -13.16 -3.73
N LYS A 105 -8.16 -12.61 -4.77
CA LYS A 105 -8.20 -13.22 -6.12
C LYS A 105 -7.59 -12.35 -7.21
N ASN A 106 -7.50 -11.03 -7.04
CA ASN A 106 -7.08 -10.10 -8.10
C ASN A 106 -6.07 -9.01 -7.67
N ALA A 107 -5.46 -9.12 -6.49
CA ALA A 107 -4.49 -8.12 -6.00
C ALA A 107 -3.16 -8.23 -6.79
N ASN A 108 -3.08 -7.51 -7.92
CA ASN A 108 -1.90 -7.51 -8.79
C ASN A 108 -0.76 -6.60 -8.31
N LEU A 109 -0.98 -5.77 -7.27
CA LEU A 109 0.06 -4.97 -6.63
C LEU A 109 -0.23 -4.86 -5.13
N PHE A 110 0.59 -5.49 -4.29
CA PHE A 110 0.67 -5.07 -2.90
C PHE A 110 1.59 -3.86 -2.83
N HIS A 111 1.06 -2.75 -2.35
CA HIS A 111 1.84 -1.54 -2.09
C HIS A 111 2.84 -1.81 -0.97
N VAL A 112 4.09 -1.40 -1.13
CA VAL A 112 5.16 -1.68 -0.16
C VAL A 112 4.80 -1.09 1.21
N GLY A 113 4.20 0.10 1.25
CA GLY A 113 3.71 0.69 2.49
C GLY A 113 2.62 -0.11 3.20
N LEU A 114 1.73 -0.79 2.48
CA LEU A 114 0.74 -1.65 3.13
C LEU A 114 1.43 -2.85 3.79
N ILE A 115 2.45 -3.42 3.13
CA ILE A 115 3.22 -4.53 3.68
C ILE A 115 3.95 -4.10 4.94
N GLU A 116 4.53 -2.91 4.94
CA GLU A 116 5.19 -2.33 6.13
C GLU A 116 4.19 -2.20 7.29
N ILE A 117 3.00 -1.65 7.05
CA ILE A 117 1.93 -1.55 8.07
C ILE A 117 1.58 -2.93 8.63
N LEU A 118 1.42 -3.94 7.77
CA LEU A 118 1.05 -5.29 8.22
C LEU A 118 2.17 -5.98 9.01
N LEU A 119 3.43 -5.76 8.66
CA LEU A 119 4.57 -6.26 9.42
C LEU A 119 4.67 -5.59 10.80
N CYS A 120 4.48 -4.27 10.87
CA CYS A 120 4.36 -3.56 12.15
C CYS A 120 3.18 -4.08 12.96
N ALA A 121 2.02 -4.28 12.34
CA ALA A 121 0.82 -4.79 13.02
C ALA A 121 1.06 -6.18 13.60
N LYS A 122 1.79 -7.05 12.89
CA LYS A 122 2.17 -8.38 13.36
C LYS A 122 3.12 -8.33 14.58
N ALA A 123 3.96 -7.30 14.66
CA ALA A 123 4.90 -7.12 15.77
C ALA A 123 4.22 -6.50 17.00
N GLU A 124 3.30 -5.56 16.80
CA GLU A 124 2.70 -4.75 17.87
C GLU A 124 1.39 -5.32 18.43
N LEU A 125 0.58 -6.00 17.61
CA LEU A 125 -0.75 -6.46 18.03
C LEU A 125 -0.73 -7.83 18.68
N THR A 126 -1.70 -8.07 19.58
CA THR A 126 -1.90 -9.40 20.13
C THR A 126 -2.48 -10.35 19.08
N PRO A 127 -2.31 -11.69 19.23
CA PRO A 127 -2.92 -12.66 18.32
C PRO A 127 -4.45 -12.60 18.21
N LYS A 128 -5.13 -11.91 19.14
CA LYS A 128 -6.59 -11.69 19.09
C LYS A 128 -6.99 -10.48 18.24
N GLU A 129 -6.11 -9.50 18.14
CA GLU A 129 -6.33 -8.26 17.38
C GLU A 129 -5.83 -8.40 15.94
N TYR A 130 -4.80 -9.21 15.74
CA TYR A 130 -4.24 -9.51 14.43
C TYR A 130 -5.16 -10.43 13.63
N SER A 131 -5.49 -10.04 12.40
CA SER A 131 -6.31 -10.86 11.51
C SER A 131 -5.46 -11.89 10.76
N SER A 132 -5.85 -13.17 10.78
CA SER A 132 -5.20 -14.21 9.97
C SER A 132 -5.25 -13.92 8.47
N THR A 133 -6.23 -13.13 8.01
CA THR A 133 -6.31 -12.68 6.60
C THR A 133 -5.12 -11.80 6.19
N TRP A 134 -4.45 -11.15 7.14
CA TRP A 134 -3.26 -10.35 6.88
C TRP A 134 -2.02 -11.20 6.65
N ASP A 135 -1.95 -12.39 7.27
CA ASP A 135 -0.90 -13.37 6.95
C ASP A 135 -1.00 -13.85 5.50
N ASP A 136 -2.21 -14.10 5.01
CA ASP A 136 -2.43 -14.46 3.60
C ASP A 136 -1.91 -13.36 2.65
N VAL A 137 -2.12 -12.10 3.00
CA VAL A 137 -1.62 -10.94 2.23
C VAL A 137 -0.09 -10.92 2.22
N LEU A 138 0.55 -11.08 3.38
CA LEU A 138 2.00 -11.10 3.52
C LEU A 138 2.63 -12.29 2.77
N GLU A 139 2.03 -13.48 2.85
CA GLU A 139 2.53 -14.68 2.17
C GLU A 139 2.51 -14.51 0.65
N ARG A 140 1.44 -13.93 0.10
CA ARG A 140 1.32 -13.69 -1.34
C ARG A 140 2.32 -12.67 -1.86
N GLU A 141 2.55 -11.61 -1.09
CA GLU A 141 3.60 -10.66 -1.44
C GLU A 141 4.97 -11.32 -1.43
N SER A 142 5.26 -12.15 -0.42
CA SER A 142 6.50 -12.94 -0.38
C SER A 142 6.66 -13.81 -1.62
N LEU A 143 5.61 -14.53 -2.03
CA LEU A 143 5.61 -15.35 -3.24
C LEU A 143 5.82 -14.50 -4.51
N ARG A 144 5.16 -13.33 -4.61
CA ARG A 144 5.32 -12.39 -5.73
C ARG A 144 6.77 -11.91 -5.85
N ARG A 145 7.40 -11.53 -4.73
CA ARG A 145 8.80 -11.10 -4.70
C ARG A 145 9.74 -12.21 -5.17
N GLN A 146 9.56 -13.43 -4.68
CA GLN A 146 10.35 -14.58 -5.11
C GLN A 146 10.20 -14.90 -6.61
N GLN A 147 8.99 -14.73 -7.17
CA GLN A 147 8.76 -14.91 -8.60
C GLN A 147 9.41 -13.80 -9.44
N ALA A 148 9.29 -12.55 -9.00
CA ALA A 148 9.92 -11.42 -9.66
C ALA A 148 11.45 -11.53 -9.66
N GLN A 149 12.04 -11.93 -8.52
CA GLN A 149 13.47 -12.17 -8.40
C GLN A 149 13.96 -13.26 -9.35
N ARG A 150 13.26 -14.42 -9.39
CA ARG A 150 13.60 -15.51 -10.33
C ARG A 150 13.59 -15.04 -11.80
N ARG A 151 12.57 -14.29 -12.21
CA ARG A 151 12.49 -13.74 -13.59
C ARG A 151 13.65 -12.80 -13.91
N GLU A 152 14.08 -11.99 -12.94
CA GLU A 152 15.21 -11.09 -13.12
C GLU A 152 16.55 -11.84 -13.21
N GLU A 153 16.74 -12.89 -12.41
CA GLU A 153 17.90 -13.79 -12.48
C GLU A 153 17.96 -14.54 -13.83
N GLU A 154 16.82 -15.02 -14.33
CA GLU A 154 16.68 -15.62 -15.67
C GLU A 154 17.02 -14.62 -16.80
N ARG A 155 16.61 -13.35 -16.67
CA ARG A 155 17.00 -12.31 -17.64
C ARG A 155 18.51 -12.09 -17.64
N LYS A 156 19.13 -11.97 -16.46
CA LYS A 156 20.58 -11.73 -16.34
C LYS A 156 21.40 -12.86 -16.94
N THR A 157 21.05 -14.12 -16.65
CA THR A 157 21.73 -15.30 -17.19
C THR A 157 21.59 -15.40 -18.73
N THR A 158 20.42 -15.07 -19.27
CA THR A 158 20.20 -15.02 -20.73
C THR A 158 21.04 -13.94 -21.41
N LEU A 159 21.14 -12.76 -20.80
CA LEU A 159 21.98 -11.65 -21.27
C LEU A 159 23.47 -12.00 -21.23
N GLU A 160 23.94 -12.64 -20.16
CA GLU A 160 25.33 -13.09 -20.02
C GLU A 160 25.71 -14.15 -21.07
N GLY A 161 24.83 -15.13 -21.31
CA GLY A 161 25.02 -16.13 -22.36
C GLY A 161 25.11 -15.50 -23.75
N SER A 162 24.22 -14.53 -24.04
CA SER A 162 24.21 -13.79 -25.31
C SER A 162 25.48 -12.93 -25.50
N ASN A 163 25.99 -12.32 -24.43
CA ASN A 163 27.21 -11.51 -24.48
C ASN A 163 28.47 -12.38 -24.67
N LYS A 164 28.55 -13.54 -24.00
CA LYS A 164 29.64 -14.51 -24.21
C LYS A 164 29.66 -15.06 -25.63
N ALA A 165 28.49 -15.36 -26.21
CA ALA A 165 28.38 -15.82 -27.60
C ALA A 165 28.89 -14.76 -28.60
N LYS A 166 28.54 -13.49 -28.39
CA LYS A 166 29.01 -12.37 -29.24
C LYS A 166 30.52 -12.12 -29.12
N SER A 167 31.10 -12.27 -27.93
CA SER A 167 32.56 -12.12 -27.76
C SER A 167 33.36 -13.24 -28.44
N SER A 168 32.86 -14.47 -28.43
CA SER A 168 33.56 -15.60 -29.07
C SER A 168 33.60 -15.49 -30.59
N ILE A 169 32.54 -14.97 -31.22
CA ILE A 169 32.50 -14.72 -32.68
C ILE A 169 33.51 -13.66 -33.09
N ARG A 170 33.75 -12.65 -32.25
CA ARG A 170 34.65 -11.53 -32.55
C ARG A 170 36.15 -11.88 -32.44
N ILE A 171 36.49 -12.98 -31.76
CA ILE A 171 37.87 -13.46 -31.62
C ILE A 171 38.28 -14.36 -32.82
N GLN A 172 37.31 -14.85 -33.58
CA GLN A 172 37.52 -15.76 -34.72
C GLN A 172 37.48 -15.07 -36.10
N ALA A 173 37.32 -13.74 -36.14
CA ALA A 173 37.35 -12.92 -37.35
C ALA A 173 38.60 -12.02 -37.35
#